data_AF-A0A3D3XBA3-F1
#
_entry.id   AF-A0A3D3XBA3-F1
#
_cell.length_a   1.000
_cell.length_b   1.000
_cell.length_c   1.000
_cell.angle_alpha   90.00
_cell.angle_beta   90.00
_cell.angle_gamma   90.00
#
_symmetry.space_group_name_H-M   'P 1'
#
loop_
_entity.id
_entity.type
_entity.pdbx_description
1 polymer ?
#
loop_
_entity_poly.entity_id
_entity_poly.type
_entity_poly.pdbx_seq_one_letter_code
_entity_poly.pdbx_strand_id
1 'polypeptide(L)'
;MKVRNNVASLNSLRHANENFNRVSDSVEKLSSGMKINKAKDAPANLIASERFRGNIAGLKQSHSNNEMAMTIYQQAEGSLNEISDILVRMKQISVHAANEAVNDDAMLAADQEEAENLLGTITRIVQNTVYNGKSLLDGSQGANGTTVGDNLRFVTADVNT
;
A
#
# COMPACT_ATOMS: atom_id res chain seq x y z
N MET A 1 -8.47 24.96 74.55
CA MET A 1 -8.45 23.78 73.66
C MET A 1 -9.74 23.01 73.82
N LYS A 2 -10.57 22.88 72.78
CA LYS A 2 -11.84 22.15 72.83
C LYS A 2 -11.60 20.69 72.42
N VAL A 3 -11.90 19.76 73.32
CA VAL A 3 -11.81 18.29 73.14
C VAL A 3 -12.70 17.77 71.98
N ARG A 4 -13.64 18.59 71.49
CA ARG A 4 -14.61 18.21 70.45
C ARG A 4 -14.07 18.16 69.03
N ASN A 5 -12.96 18.81 68.71
CA ASN A 5 -12.41 18.78 67.34
C ASN A 5 -10.88 18.85 67.36
N ASN A 6 -10.23 17.82 66.81
CA ASN A 6 -8.77 17.72 66.74
C ASN A 6 -8.29 18.18 65.36
N VAL A 7 -7.99 19.47 65.26
CA VAL A 7 -7.57 20.11 64.01
C VAL A 7 -6.22 19.59 63.52
N ALA A 8 -5.31 19.20 64.43
CA ALA A 8 -4.01 18.62 64.07
C ALA A 8 -4.19 17.25 63.41
N SER A 9 -5.02 16.37 64.00
CA SER A 9 -5.34 15.07 63.40
C SER A 9 -6.10 15.19 62.07
N LEU A 10 -7.01 16.16 61.94
CA LEU A 10 -7.69 16.44 60.66
C LEU A 10 -6.71 16.88 59.57
N ASN A 11 -5.71 17.70 59.93
CA ASN A 11 -4.69 18.12 58.98
C ASN A 11 -3.78 16.96 58.57
N SER A 12 -3.35 16.13 59.53
CA SER A 12 -2.61 14.90 59.25
C SER A 12 -3.40 13.94 58.35
N LEU A 13 -4.71 13.79 58.58
CA LEU A 13 -5.59 12.98 57.74
C LEU A 13 -5.72 13.54 56.32
N ARG A 14 -5.76 14.86 56.14
CA ARG A 14 -5.78 15.50 54.83
C ARG A 14 -4.49 15.19 54.05
N HIS A 15 -3.32 15.38 54.67
CA HIS A 15 -2.04 15.07 54.04
C HIS A 15 -1.87 13.58 53.74
N ALA A 16 -2.36 12.69 54.62
CA ALA A 16 -2.37 11.25 54.37
C ALA A 16 -3.22 10.89 53.15
N ASN A 17 -4.41 11.48 53.01
CA ASN A 17 -5.27 11.29 51.83
C ASN A 17 -4.61 11.83 50.55
N GLU A 18 -3.98 13.00 50.60
CA GLU A 18 -3.22 13.56 49.45
C GLU A 18 -2.09 12.62 49.02
N ASN A 19 -1.34 12.06 49.97
CA ASN A 19 -0.30 11.07 49.68
C ASN A 19 -0.87 9.78 49.09
N PHE A 20 -2.00 9.29 49.62
CA PHE A 20 -2.66 8.09 49.09
C PHE A 20 -3.10 8.30 47.64
N ASN A 21 -3.65 9.47 47.31
CA ASN A 21 -4.02 9.83 45.94
C ASN A 21 -2.81 9.88 45.01
N ARG A 22 -1.68 10.46 45.44
CA ARG A 22 -0.44 10.51 44.65
C ARG A 22 0.14 9.11 44.39
N VAL A 23 0.13 8.24 45.40
CA VAL A 23 0.55 6.84 45.24
C VAL A 23 -0.38 6.13 44.26
N SER A 24 -1.70 6.30 44.40
CA SER A 24 -2.66 5.70 43.48
C SER A 24 -2.47 6.14 42.03
N ASP A 25 -2.23 7.44 41.78
CA ASP A 25 -1.94 7.95 40.43
C ASP A 25 -0.59 7.41 39.90
N SER A 26 0.39 7.19 40.77
CA SER A 26 1.69 6.62 40.37
C SER A 26 1.57 5.14 40.01
N VAL A 27 0.77 4.39 40.78
CA VAL A 27 0.42 2.99 40.46
C VAL A 27 -0.31 2.92 39.13
N GLU A 28 -1.27 3.81 38.87
CA GLU A 28 -1.98 3.87 37.59
C GLU A 28 -1.04 4.10 36.39
N LYS A 29 -0.09 5.03 36.53
CA LYS A 29 0.93 5.30 35.50
C LYS A 29 1.87 4.11 35.29
N LEU A 30 2.27 3.44 36.37
CA LEU A 30 3.07 2.21 36.27
C LEU A 30 2.32 1.06 35.62
N SER A 31 1.05 0.84 35.98
CA SER A 31 0.24 -0.26 35.43
C SER A 31 -0.11 -0.04 33.95
N SER A 32 -0.35 1.20 33.54
CA SER A 32 -0.63 1.55 32.14
C SER A 32 0.63 1.69 31.26
N GLY A 33 1.80 1.90 31.87
CA GLY A 33 3.03 2.26 31.17
C GLY A 33 3.01 3.64 30.50
N MET A 34 1.96 4.43 30.67
CA MET A 34 1.82 5.76 30.06
C MET A 34 1.97 6.87 31.09
N LYS A 35 2.74 7.90 30.74
CA LYS A 35 2.99 9.06 31.61
C LYS A 35 1.73 9.93 31.80
N ILE A 36 0.85 9.97 30.80
CA ILE A 36 -0.36 10.80 30.76
C ILE A 36 -1.56 9.87 30.51
N ASN A 37 -2.34 9.59 31.56
CA ASN A 37 -3.54 8.75 31.47
C ASN A 37 -4.85 9.55 31.51
N LYS A 38 -4.86 10.68 32.21
CA LYS A 38 -6.05 11.50 32.41
C LYS A 38 -5.88 12.81 31.66
N ALA A 39 -6.94 13.24 30.97
CA ALA A 39 -6.98 14.54 30.28
C ALA A 39 -6.76 15.73 31.23
N LYS A 40 -7.03 15.54 32.54
CA LYS A 40 -6.82 16.54 33.59
C LYS A 40 -5.34 16.85 33.88
N ASP A 41 -4.43 15.90 33.63
CA ASP A 41 -3.01 16.03 34.00
C ASP A 41 -2.24 16.90 32.98
N ALA A 42 -2.55 16.77 31.68
CA ALA A 42 -1.94 17.56 30.61
C ALA A 42 -2.79 17.49 29.31
N PRO A 43 -3.83 18.33 29.15
CA PRO A 43 -4.77 18.22 28.03
C PRO A 43 -4.11 18.47 26.66
N ALA A 44 -3.22 19.47 26.56
CA ALA A 44 -2.52 19.77 25.31
C ALA A 44 -1.61 18.61 24.85
N ASN A 45 -0.89 17.99 25.80
CA ASN A 45 -0.01 16.86 25.50
C ASN A 45 -0.81 15.61 25.12
N LEU A 46 -1.95 15.36 25.79
CA LEU A 46 -2.84 14.27 25.43
C LEU A 46 -3.38 14.44 24.00
N ILE A 47 -3.82 15.65 23.62
CA ILE A 47 -4.29 15.94 22.26
C ILE A 47 -3.19 15.69 21.22
N ALA A 48 -1.96 16.14 21.48
CA ALA A 48 -0.83 15.88 20.60
C ALA A 48 -0.53 14.37 20.48
N SER A 49 -0.53 13.64 21.59
CA SER A 49 -0.34 12.19 21.60
C SER A 49 -1.43 11.45 20.83
N GLU A 50 -2.69 11.84 20.93
CA GLU A 50 -3.77 11.23 20.17
C GLU A 50 -3.70 11.57 18.67
N ARG A 51 -3.28 12.79 18.31
CA ARG A 51 -2.96 13.12 16.90
C ARG A 51 -1.85 12.24 16.35
N PHE A 52 -0.77 12.04 17.12
CA PHE A 52 0.31 11.15 16.70
C PHE A 52 -0.16 9.69 16.62
N ARG A 53 -1.01 9.23 17.54
CA ARG A 53 -1.61 7.89 17.47
C ARG A 53 -2.44 7.72 16.19
N GLY A 54 -3.24 8.72 15.84
CA GLY A 54 -3.99 8.76 14.58
C GLY A 54 -3.08 8.73 13.35
N ASN A 55 -2.03 9.54 13.34
CA ASN A 55 -1.03 9.55 12.26
C ASN A 55 -0.31 8.20 12.14
N ILE A 56 0.08 7.58 13.26
CA ILE A 56 0.71 6.26 13.26
C ILE A 56 -0.23 5.21 12.68
N ALA A 57 -1.52 5.23 13.06
CA ALA A 57 -2.51 4.33 12.50
C ALA A 57 -2.67 4.55 10.97
N GLY A 58 -2.73 5.80 10.53
CA GLY A 58 -2.77 6.15 9.11
C GLY A 58 -1.53 5.69 8.34
N LEU A 59 -0.33 5.91 8.91
CA LEU A 59 0.93 5.45 8.31
C LEU A 59 1.02 3.92 8.23
N LYS A 60 0.56 3.20 9.26
CA LYS A 60 0.48 1.73 9.22
C LYS A 60 -0.42 1.24 8.09
N GLN A 61 -1.58 1.87 7.92
CA GLN A 61 -2.47 1.53 6.80
C GLN A 61 -1.83 1.87 5.45
N SER A 62 -1.18 3.04 5.34
CA SER A 62 -0.45 3.41 4.12
C SER A 62 0.68 2.43 3.80
N HIS A 63 1.37 1.92 4.81
CA HIS A 63 2.40 0.92 4.63
C HIS A 63 1.83 -0.40 4.07
N SER A 64 0.75 -0.91 4.68
CA SER A 64 0.05 -2.10 4.17
C SER A 64 -0.48 -1.89 2.75
N ASN A 65 -0.97 -0.69 2.43
CA ASN A 65 -1.40 -0.35 1.07
C ASN A 65 -0.22 -0.36 0.07
N ASN A 66 0.96 0.12 0.47
CA ASN A 66 2.16 0.06 -0.35
C ASN A 66 2.65 -1.38 -0.55
N GLU A 67 2.56 -2.24 0.47
CA GLU A 67 2.87 -3.67 0.32
C GLU A 67 1.94 -4.33 -0.70
N MET A 68 0.63 -4.07 -0.64
CA MET A 68 -0.32 -4.56 -1.65
C MET A 68 0.01 -4.04 -3.06
N ALA A 69 0.37 -2.76 -3.19
CA ALA A 69 0.80 -2.20 -4.46
C ALA A 69 2.07 -2.90 -4.99
N MET A 70 3.04 -3.19 -4.11
CA MET A 70 4.25 -3.92 -4.48
C MET A 70 3.95 -5.33 -4.99
N THR A 71 3.03 -6.05 -4.36
CA THR A 71 2.59 -7.37 -4.84
C THR A 71 1.95 -7.29 -6.23
N ILE A 72 1.14 -6.26 -6.49
CA ILE A 72 0.56 -6.02 -7.82
C ILE A 72 1.67 -5.80 -8.85
N TYR A 73 2.67 -4.96 -8.53
CA TYR A 73 3.79 -4.69 -9.42
C TYR A 73 4.61 -5.95 -9.70
N GLN A 74 4.90 -6.76 -8.69
CA GLN A 74 5.65 -8.02 -8.86
C GLN A 74 4.92 -9.00 -9.77
N GLN A 75 3.60 -9.13 -9.62
CA GLN A 75 2.80 -9.99 -10.49
C GLN A 75 2.81 -9.50 -11.95
N ALA A 76 2.68 -8.18 -12.13
CA ALA A 76 2.77 -7.55 -13.45
C ALA A 76 4.16 -7.74 -14.08
N GLU A 77 5.23 -7.51 -13.32
CA GLU A 77 6.62 -7.68 -13.75
C GLU A 77 6.91 -9.12 -14.15
N GLY A 78 6.48 -10.10 -13.35
CA GLY A 78 6.63 -11.52 -13.69
C GLY A 78 5.95 -11.88 -15.01
N SER A 79 4.75 -11.36 -15.24
CA SER A 79 4.01 -11.58 -16.48
C SER A 79 4.65 -10.85 -17.68
N LEU A 80 5.18 -9.65 -17.47
CA LEU A 80 5.90 -8.89 -18.50
C LEU A 80 7.23 -9.55 -18.88
N ASN A 81 7.92 -10.19 -17.94
CA ASN A 81 9.12 -10.98 -18.24
C ASN A 81 8.78 -12.17 -19.16
N GLU A 82 7.68 -12.88 -18.91
CA GLU A 82 7.22 -13.96 -19.80
C GLU A 82 6.89 -13.43 -21.21
N ILE A 83 6.22 -12.27 -21.31
CA ILE A 83 5.96 -11.60 -22.59
C ILE A 83 7.27 -11.23 -23.28
N SER A 84 8.26 -10.69 -22.55
CA SER A 84 9.57 -10.35 -23.10
C SER A 84 10.28 -11.55 -23.69
N ASP A 85 10.27 -12.71 -23.02
CA ASP A 85 10.87 -13.94 -23.52
C ASP A 85 10.18 -14.43 -24.80
N ILE A 86 8.84 -14.33 -24.86
CA ILE A 86 8.08 -14.66 -26.07
C ILE A 86 8.45 -13.71 -27.22
N LEU A 87 8.57 -12.41 -26.98
CA LEU A 87 8.94 -11.43 -28.01
C LEU A 87 10.36 -11.69 -28.55
N VAL A 88 11.29 -12.11 -27.70
CA VAL A 88 12.63 -12.54 -28.16
C VAL A 88 12.52 -13.76 -29.07
N ARG A 89 11.67 -14.75 -28.75
CA ARG A 89 11.43 -15.92 -29.60
C ARG A 89 10.76 -15.54 -30.93
N MET A 90 9.77 -14.65 -30.90
CA MET A 90 9.15 -14.12 -32.13
C MET A 90 10.18 -13.42 -33.03
N LYS A 91 11.12 -12.67 -32.44
CA LYS A 91 12.24 -12.06 -33.18
C LYS A 91 13.15 -13.13 -33.80
N GLN A 92 13.44 -14.22 -33.09
CA GLN A 92 14.23 -15.33 -33.64
C GLN A 92 13.55 -15.97 -34.85
N ILE A 93 12.25 -16.24 -34.75
CA ILE A 93 11.43 -16.78 -35.86
C ILE A 93 11.41 -15.79 -37.02
N SER A 94 11.28 -14.49 -36.76
CA SER A 94 11.30 -13.46 -37.82
C SER A 94 12.63 -13.43 -38.58
N VAL A 95 13.76 -13.57 -37.88
CA VAL A 95 15.09 -13.67 -38.50
C VAL A 95 15.25 -14.99 -39.24
N HIS A 96 14.71 -16.08 -38.69
CA HIS A 96 14.71 -17.38 -39.35
C HIS A 96 13.95 -17.31 -40.68
N ALA A 97 12.70 -16.83 -40.68
CA ALA A 97 11.85 -16.67 -41.85
C ALA A 97 12.48 -15.77 -42.93
N ALA A 98 13.24 -14.74 -42.53
CA ALA A 98 13.94 -13.85 -43.46
C ALA A 98 15.10 -14.52 -44.23
N ASN A 99 15.53 -15.73 -43.88
CA ASN A 99 16.54 -16.48 -44.63
C ASN A 99 15.93 -17.16 -45.87
N GLU A 100 15.55 -16.37 -46.86
CA GLU A 100 14.92 -16.81 -48.12
C GLU A 100 15.79 -17.79 -48.93
N ALA A 101 17.10 -17.80 -48.73
CA ALA A 101 18.02 -18.69 -49.44
C ALA A 101 17.97 -20.15 -48.93
N VAL A 102 17.40 -20.40 -47.75
CA VAL A 102 17.40 -21.72 -47.08
C VAL A 102 15.98 -22.21 -46.81
N ASN A 103 15.01 -21.32 -46.64
CA ASN A 103 13.64 -21.71 -46.30
C ASN A 103 12.79 -22.03 -47.52
N ASP A 104 12.10 -23.17 -47.45
CA ASP A 104 11.03 -23.55 -48.37
C ASP A 104 9.67 -22.95 -47.93
N ASP A 105 8.70 -22.87 -48.84
CA ASP A 105 7.34 -22.37 -48.55
C ASP A 105 6.66 -23.07 -47.37
N ALA A 106 6.91 -24.38 -47.19
CA ALA A 106 6.39 -25.16 -46.07
C ALA A 106 7.02 -24.75 -44.72
N MET A 107 8.30 -24.36 -44.72
CA MET A 107 9.00 -23.87 -43.54
C MET A 107 8.49 -22.47 -43.17
N LEU A 108 8.27 -21.62 -44.18
CA LEU A 108 7.72 -20.28 -43.99
C LEU A 108 6.30 -20.33 -43.40
N ALA A 109 5.47 -21.28 -43.87
CA ALA A 109 4.13 -21.50 -43.32
C ALA A 109 4.17 -21.99 -41.85
N ALA A 110 5.12 -22.86 -41.50
CA ALA A 110 5.30 -23.33 -40.13
C ALA A 110 5.78 -22.21 -39.19
N ASP A 111 6.72 -21.37 -39.63
CA ASP A 111 7.19 -20.20 -38.89
C ASP A 111 6.04 -19.21 -38.61
N GLN A 112 5.17 -19.00 -39.59
CA GLN A 112 3.98 -18.16 -39.44
C GLN A 112 2.99 -18.75 -38.40
N GLU A 113 2.73 -20.05 -38.45
CA GLU A 113 1.86 -20.72 -37.46
C GLU A 113 2.45 -20.63 -36.04
N GLU A 114 3.78 -20.76 -35.89
CA GLU A 114 4.43 -20.57 -34.59
C GLU A 114 4.29 -19.12 -34.11
N ALA A 115 4.50 -18.13 -34.98
CA ALA A 115 4.34 -16.71 -34.63
C ALA A 115 2.92 -16.38 -34.18
N GLU A 116 1.89 -16.93 -34.83
CA GLU A 116 0.49 -16.77 -34.45
C GLU A 116 0.18 -17.41 -33.09
N ASN A 117 0.72 -18.61 -32.82
CA ASN A 117 0.59 -19.27 -31.52
C ASN A 117 1.26 -18.47 -30.39
N LEU A 118 2.42 -17.87 -30.66
CA LEU A 118 3.11 -17.00 -29.69
C LEU A 118 2.30 -15.73 -29.42
N LEU A 119 1.72 -15.10 -30.45
CA LEU A 119 0.84 -13.94 -30.30
C LEU A 119 -0.42 -14.27 -29.49
N GLY A 120 -1.03 -15.43 -29.75
CA GLY A 120 -2.15 -15.94 -28.95
C GLY A 120 -1.76 -16.18 -27.49
N THR A 121 -0.54 -16.64 -27.24
CA THR A 121 -0.01 -16.82 -25.88
C THR A 121 0.19 -15.49 -25.17
N ILE A 122 0.74 -14.47 -25.83
CA ILE A 122 0.84 -13.10 -25.27
C ILE A 122 -0.55 -12.59 -24.87
N THR A 123 -1.53 -12.72 -25.77
CA THR A 123 -2.91 -12.27 -25.51
C THR A 123 -3.51 -12.96 -24.29
N ARG A 124 -3.27 -14.27 -24.14
CA ARG A 124 -3.71 -15.06 -22.99
C ARG A 124 -3.02 -14.66 -21.70
N ILE A 125 -1.72 -14.36 -21.72
CA ILE A 125 -0.99 -13.85 -20.54
C ILE A 125 -1.63 -12.53 -20.09
N VAL A 126 -1.81 -11.59 -21.03
CA VAL A 126 -2.43 -10.29 -20.74
C VAL A 126 -3.82 -10.43 -20.12
N GLN A 127 -4.65 -11.35 -20.62
CA GLN A 127 -5.99 -11.60 -20.08
C GLN A 127 -6.00 -12.31 -18.72
N ASN A 128 -5.02 -13.19 -18.46
CA ASN A 128 -4.95 -13.98 -17.24
C ASN A 128 -4.19 -13.28 -16.10
N THR A 129 -3.40 -12.24 -16.38
CA THR A 129 -2.71 -11.45 -15.36
C THR A 129 -3.71 -10.55 -14.62
N VAL A 130 -4.36 -11.13 -13.61
CA VAL A 130 -5.36 -10.47 -12.77
C VAL A 130 -4.93 -10.40 -11.31
N TYR A 131 -5.23 -9.29 -10.64
CA TYR A 131 -5.11 -9.16 -9.20
C TYR A 131 -6.44 -8.71 -8.61
N ASN A 132 -6.97 -9.51 -7.67
CA ASN A 132 -8.25 -9.25 -7.01
C ASN A 132 -9.39 -8.94 -8.00
N GLY A 133 -9.45 -9.67 -9.12
CA GLY A 133 -10.45 -9.52 -10.17
C GLY A 133 -10.23 -8.34 -11.13
N LYS A 134 -9.14 -7.57 -10.99
CA LYS A 134 -8.77 -6.50 -11.92
C LYS A 134 -7.64 -6.97 -12.83
N SER A 135 -7.82 -6.79 -14.13
CA SER A 135 -6.75 -7.01 -15.10
C SER A 135 -5.65 -5.98 -14.91
N LEU A 136 -4.39 -6.40 -15.04
CA LEU A 136 -3.24 -5.52 -14.82
C LEU A 136 -2.60 -5.02 -16.12
N LEU A 137 -2.75 -5.76 -17.23
CA LEU A 137 -1.97 -5.55 -18.45
C LEU A 137 -2.83 -5.19 -19.68
N ASP A 138 -4.15 -5.04 -19.52
CA ASP A 138 -5.08 -4.74 -20.62
C ASP A 138 -5.22 -3.23 -20.94
N GLY A 139 -4.49 -2.37 -20.23
CA GLY A 139 -4.57 -0.91 -20.37
C GLY A 139 -5.79 -0.26 -19.69
N SER A 140 -6.74 -1.04 -19.16
CA SER A 140 -7.92 -0.50 -18.44
C SER A 140 -7.55 0.27 -17.18
N GLN A 141 -6.41 -0.08 -16.58
CA GLN A 141 -5.83 0.54 -15.40
C GLN A 141 -4.91 1.72 -15.72
N GLY A 142 -4.84 2.15 -16.99
CA GLY A 142 -4.18 3.38 -17.40
C GLY A 142 -4.74 4.60 -16.67
N ALA A 143 -3.92 5.64 -16.50
CA ALA A 143 -4.31 6.84 -15.78
C ALA A 143 -5.47 7.57 -16.48
N ASN A 144 -6.71 7.29 -16.06
CA ASN A 144 -7.89 8.06 -16.40
C ASN A 144 -7.90 9.34 -15.55
N GLY A 145 -7.15 10.34 -15.99
CA GLY A 145 -7.22 11.66 -15.38
C GLY A 145 -8.61 12.27 -15.59
N THR A 146 -9.21 12.80 -14.52
CA THR A 146 -10.42 13.63 -14.58
C THR A 146 -9.98 15.09 -14.37
N THR A 147 -10.07 15.96 -15.37
CA THR A 147 -9.55 17.33 -15.23
C THR A 147 -10.58 18.13 -14.44
N VAL A 148 -10.20 18.61 -13.26
CA VAL A 148 -11.02 19.54 -12.51
C VAL A 148 -10.49 20.95 -12.76
N GLY A 149 -11.11 21.65 -13.71
CA GLY A 149 -10.82 23.04 -14.06
C GLY A 149 -11.22 23.39 -15.50
N ASP A 150 -11.74 24.60 -15.72
CA ASP A 150 -12.38 25.04 -16.98
C ASP A 150 -11.50 25.03 -18.25
N ASN A 151 -10.20 24.70 -18.15
CA ASN A 151 -9.27 24.68 -19.30
C ASN A 151 -8.18 23.60 -19.21
N LEU A 152 -8.37 22.56 -18.40
CA LEU A 152 -7.41 21.45 -18.35
C LEU A 152 -7.92 20.34 -19.26
N ARG A 153 -7.10 19.92 -20.23
CA ARG A 153 -7.34 18.74 -21.09
C ARG A 153 -6.38 17.62 -20.69
N PHE A 154 -6.91 16.47 -20.30
CA PHE A 154 -6.10 15.26 -20.19
C PHE A 154 -5.67 14.86 -21.60
N VAL A 155 -4.36 14.85 -21.83
CA VAL A 155 -3.76 14.29 -23.04
C VAL A 155 -3.25 12.91 -22.65
N THR A 156 -4.03 11.88 -22.92
CA THR A 156 -3.54 10.50 -22.92
C THR A 156 -2.62 10.33 -24.12
N ALA A 157 -1.45 9.74 -23.92
CA ALA A 157 -0.67 9.18 -25.02
C ALA A 157 -1.43 7.94 -25.49
N ASP A 158 -2.22 8.09 -26.55
CA ASP A 158 -2.85 6.98 -27.24
C ASP A 158 -1.78 6.32 -28.14
N VAL A 159 -1.85 5.00 -28.32
CA VAL A 159 -0.90 4.26 -29.16
C VAL A 159 -1.05 4.61 -30.65
N ASN A 160 -2.09 5.40 -30.99
CA ASN A 160 -2.37 5.91 -32.33
C ASN A 160 -1.93 7.38 -32.56
N THR A 161 -1.07 7.94 -31.72
CA THR A 161 -0.38 9.23 -31.95
C THR A 161 1.12 9.10 -31.77
#